data_AF-A0A0T6YSF9-F1
#
_entry.id   AF-A0A0T6YSF9-F1
#
_cell.length_a   1.000
_cell.length_b   1.000
_cell.length_c   1.000
_cell.angle_alpha   90.00
_cell.angle_beta   90.00
_cell.angle_gamma   90.00
#
_symmetry.space_group_name_H-M   'P 1'
#
loop_
_entity.id
_entity.type
_entity.pdbx_description
1 polymer ?
#
loop_
_entity_poly.entity_id
_entity_poly.type
_entity_poly.pdbx_seq_one_letter_code
_entity_poly.pdbx_strand_id
1 'polypeptide(L)' 'MWPRIIIGGLLLAGITWLVAEIREDGAQSVTTKIERQNNEAASHAHSKRTDYDSYLDAGALWNFGAGECDGP' A
#
# COMPACT_ATOMS: atom_id res chain seq x y z
N MET A 1 -26.80 0.20 44.12
CA MET A 1 -26.84 0.65 42.70
C MET A 1 -25.49 1.14 42.20
N TRP A 2 -24.80 2.01 42.95
CA TRP A 2 -23.47 2.56 42.60
C TRP A 2 -22.41 1.58 42.06
N PRO A 3 -22.15 0.40 42.68
CA PRO A 3 -21.13 -0.51 42.17
C PRO A 3 -21.42 -1.03 40.76
N ARG A 4 -22.70 -1.28 40.43
CA ARG A 4 -23.09 -1.74 39.09
C ARG A 4 -22.89 -0.66 38.03
N ILE A 5 -23.14 0.60 38.38
CA ILE A 5 -22.93 1.74 37.47
C ILE A 5 -21.45 1.94 37.21
N ILE A 6 -20.61 1.85 38.25
CA ILE A 6 -19.15 1.96 38.10
C ILE A 6 -18.60 0.83 37.23
N ILE A 7 -19.02 -0.42 37.47
CA ILE A 7 -18.59 -1.57 36.67
C ILE A 7 -19.05 -1.42 35.21
N GLY A 8 -20.28 -0.99 34.97
CA GLY A 8 -20.79 -0.74 33.62
C GLY A 8 -20.01 0.36 32.90
N GLY A 9 -19.67 1.45 33.60
CA GLY A 9 -18.85 2.53 33.06
C GLY A 9 -17.45 2.07 32.69
N LEU A 10 -16.81 1.27 33.54
CA LEU A 10 -15.47 0.72 33.27
C LEU A 10 -15.47 -0.23 32.07
N LEU A 11 -16.51 -1.06 31.92
CA LEU A 11 -16.65 -1.95 30.77
C LEU A 11 -16.80 -1.15 29.46
N LEU A 12 -17.65 -0.12 29.45
CA LEU A 12 -17.82 0.75 28.27
C LEU A 12 -16.53 1.48 27.92
N ALA A 13 -15.81 1.99 28.92
CA ALA A 13 -14.51 2.64 28.71
C ALA A 13 -13.50 1.65 28.10
N GLY A 14 -13.41 0.42 28.62
CA GLY A 14 -12.52 -0.61 28.11
C GLY A 14 -12.83 -1.01 26.66
N ILE A 15 -14.10 -1.20 26.32
CA ILE A 15 -14.52 -1.51 24.95
C ILE A 15 -14.18 -0.35 24.00
N THR A 16 -14.45 0.89 24.43
CA THR A 16 -14.16 2.08 23.61
C THR A 16 -12.66 2.21 23.35
N TRP A 17 -11.84 2.01 24.39
CA TRP A 17 -10.38 2.02 24.26
C TRP A 17 -9.89 0.92 23.31
N LEU A 18 -10.37 -0.31 23.46
CA LEU A 18 -10.00 -1.43 22.58
C LEU A 18 -10.32 -1.15 21.10
N VAL A 19 -11.49 -0.57 20.82
CA VAL A 19 -11.90 -0.23 19.44
C VAL A 19 -11.03 0.88 18.86
N ALA A 20 -10.61 1.85 19.67
CA ALA A 20 -9.72 2.92 19.23
C ALA A 20 -8.35 2.35 18.83
N GLU A 21 -7.77 1.50 19.67
CA GLU A 21 -6.46 0.87 19.42
C GLU A 21 -6.46 0.06 18.12
N ILE A 22 -7.46 -0.82 17.94
CA ILE A 22 -7.57 -1.66 16.73
C ILE A 22 -7.72 -0.80 15.48
N ARG A 23 -8.41 0.35 15.57
CA ARG A 23 -8.56 1.26 14.42
C ARG A 23 -7.27 1.99 14.08
N GLU A 24 -6.48 2.39 15.06
CA GLU A 24 -5.18 3.02 14.83
C GLU A 24 -4.19 2.03 14.18
N ASP A 25 -4.08 0.81 14.73
CA ASP A 25 -3.26 -0.26 14.17
C ASP A 25 -3.73 -0.67 12.76
N GLY A 26 -5.04 -0.77 12.57
CA GLY A 26 -5.64 -1.09 11.29
C GLY A 26 -5.38 -0.02 10.23
N ALA A 27 -5.51 1.26 10.59
CA ALA A 27 -5.25 2.38 9.70
C ALA A 27 -3.77 2.47 9.30
N GLN A 28 -2.85 2.24 10.24
CA GLN A 28 -1.43 2.15 9.94
C GLN A 28 -1.13 0.97 9.01
N SER A 29 -1.66 -0.23 9.30
CA SER A 29 -1.42 -1.42 8.48
C SER A 29 -1.90 -1.27 7.03
N VAL A 30 -3.08 -0.68 6.82
CA VAL A 30 -3.61 -0.42 5.48
C VAL A 30 -2.77 0.61 4.74
N THR A 31 -2.38 1.70 5.42
CA THR A 31 -1.54 2.75 4.84
C THR A 31 -0.19 2.19 4.40
N THR A 32 0.49 1.42 5.25
CA THR A 32 1.77 0.79 4.91
C THR A 32 1.66 -0.17 3.72
N LYS A 33 0.56 -0.94 3.61
CA LYS A 33 0.33 -1.83 2.47
C LYS A 33 0.11 -1.07 1.16
N ILE A 34 -0.64 0.03 1.22
CA ILE A 34 -0.87 0.90 0.04
C ILE A 34 0.44 1.55 -0.39
N GLU A 35 1.21 2.06 0.56
CA GLU A 35 2.50 2.71 0.29
C GLU A 35 3.50 1.72 -0.33
N ARG A 36 3.56 0.48 0.18
CA ARG A 36 4.41 -0.57 -0.41
C ARG A 36 3.99 -0.89 -1.85
N GLN A 37 2.70 -1.08 -2.10
CA GLN A 37 2.19 -1.35 -3.44
C GLN A 37 2.47 -0.19 -4.41
N ASN A 38 2.34 1.05 -3.93
CA ASN A 38 2.62 2.23 -4.75
C ASN A 38 4.11 2.33 -5.10
N ASN A 39 5.01 2.10 -4.13
CA ASN A 39 6.45 2.07 -4.39
C ASN A 39 6.84 0.94 -5.36
N GLU A 40 6.26 -0.26 -5.23
CA GLU A 40 6.49 -1.37 -6.17
C GLU A 40 6.02 -0.98 -7.58
N ALA A 41 4.84 -0.36 -7.71
CA ALA A 41 4.32 0.09 -9.00
C ALA A 41 5.19 1.20 -9.63
N ALA A 42 5.63 2.18 -8.83
CA ALA A 42 6.50 3.25 -9.28
C ALA A 42 7.87 2.72 -9.74
N SER A 43 8.43 1.76 -9.00
CA SER A 43 9.68 1.09 -9.37
C SER A 43 9.55 0.32 -10.68
N HIS A 44 8.47 -0.44 -10.87
CA HIS A 44 8.21 -1.15 -12.11
C HIS A 44 8.03 -0.21 -13.31
N ALA A 45 7.28 0.89 -13.14
CA ALA A 45 7.11 1.89 -14.18
C ALA A 45 8.44 2.56 -14.55
N HIS A 46 9.27 2.87 -13.56
CA HIS A 46 10.59 3.44 -13.81
C HIS A 46 11.50 2.45 -14.55
N SER A 47 11.53 1.18 -14.14
CA SER A 47 12.30 0.13 -14.83
C SER A 47 11.90 0.02 -16.30
N LYS A 48 10.59 -0.06 -16.60
CA LYS A 48 10.10 -0.17 -17.98
C LYS A 48 10.44 1.07 -18.82
N ARG A 49 10.46 2.25 -18.21
CA ARG A 49 10.90 3.47 -18.89
C ARG A 49 12.38 3.48 -19.18
N THR A 50 13.21 3.04 -18.23
CA THR A 50 14.65 2.89 -18.45
C THR A 50 14.96 1.87 -19.55
N ASP A 51 14.23 0.74 -19.57
CA ASP A 51 14.34 -0.25 -20.64
C ASP A 51 13.97 0.35 -22.00
N TYR A 52 12.86 1.09 -22.09
CA TYR A 52 12.45 1.80 -23.30
C TYR A 52 13.50 2.83 -23.78
N ASP A 53 13.97 3.70 -22.88
CA ASP A 53 14.93 4.76 -23.21
C ASP A 53 16.28 4.17 -23.67
N SER A 54 16.79 3.15 -22.96
CA SER A 54 18.04 2.47 -23.34
C SER A 54 17.97 1.75 -24.70
N TYR A 55 16.80 1.23 -25.07
CA TYR A 55 16.60 0.56 -26.35
C TYR A 55 16.35 1.53 -27.51
N LEU A 56 15.70 2.67 -27.25
CA LEU A 56 15.64 3.77 -28.21
C LEU A 56 17.05 4.29 -28.54
N ASP A 57 17.90 4.47 -27.53
CA ASP A 57 19.29 4.87 -27.72
C ASP A 57 20.10 3.81 -28.50
N ALA A 58 19.72 2.53 -28.41
CA ALA A 58 20.31 1.43 -29.18
C ALA A 58 19.76 1.30 -30.62
N GLY A 59 18.74 2.07 -31.00
CA GLY A 59 18.17 2.10 -32.36
C GLY A 59 17.22 0.96 -32.71
N ALA A 60 16.67 0.25 -31.72
CA ALA A 60 15.73 -0.85 -31.93
C ALA A 60 14.25 -0.41 -31.88
N LEU A 61 13.33 -1.27 -32.34
CA LEU A 61 11.88 -1.00 -32.31
C LEU A 61 11.25 -1.56 -31.03
N TRP A 62 10.56 -0.69 -30.29
CA TRP A 62 9.78 -1.10 -29.11
C TRP A 62 8.44 -1.71 -29.51
N ASN A 63 8.10 -2.88 -28.96
CA ASN A 63 6.79 -3.49 -29.15
C ASN A 63 5.83 -3.07 -28.03
N PHE A 64 4.91 -2.15 -28.35
CA PHE A 64 3.89 -1.66 -27.42
C PHE A 64 2.85 -2.72 -27.03
N GLY A 65 2.64 -3.76 -27.86
CA GLY A 65 1.70 -4.85 -27.58
C GLY A 65 2.26 -5.91 -26.62
N ALA A 66 3.56 -6.19 -26.70
CA ALA A 66 4.25 -7.11 -25.80
C ALA A 66 4.75 -6.42 -24.51
N GLY A 67 4.94 -5.09 -24.54
CA GLY A 67 5.56 -4.35 -23.43
C GLY A 67 7.04 -4.71 -23.24
N GLU A 68 7.66 -5.15 -24.33
CA GLU A 68 9.02 -5.66 -24.43
C GLU A 68 9.64 -5.16 -25.74
N CYS A 69 10.96 -5.22 -25.82
CA CYS A 69 11.67 -4.91 -27.05
C CYS A 69 11.58 -6.10 -28.00
N ASP A 70 11.16 -5.85 -29.23
CA ASP A 70 11.41 -6.80 -30.31
C ASP A 70 12.84 -6.52 -30.81
N GLY A 71 13.78 -7.34 -30.37
CA GLY A 71 15.07 -7.52 -31.06
C GLY A 71 14.85 -8.22 -32.40
N PRO A 72 15.83 -8.19 -33.33
CA PRO A 72 15.63 -8.55 -34.75
C PRO A 72 14.94 -9.90 -34.98
#